data_AF-A0A3M7KK21-F1
#
_entry.id   AF-A0A3M7KK21-F1
#
_cell.length_a   1.000
_cell.length_b   1.000
_cell.length_c   1.000
_cell.angle_alpha   90.00
_cell.angle_beta   90.00
_cell.angle_gamma   90.00
#
_symmetry.space_group_name_H-M   'P 1'
#
loop_
_entity.id
_entity.type
_entity.pdbx_description
1 polymer ?
#
loop_
_entity_poly.entity_id
_entity_poly.type
_entity_poly.pdbx_seq_one_letter_code
_entity_poly.pdbx_strand_id
1 'polypeptide(L)'
;MRTFSVDSDGNVVVWNIDEFEFDTNSASLPQIINISGDIYAITYSDANSDGILITVNIDSSGAISGSTIDSLEFDTTQGKYPKIINVSGDIYAITYEGPNDDIYVSSFQIESDGSINTTIVDTYNLAASNSFF
;
A
#
# COMPACT_ATOMS: atom_id res chain seq x y z
N MET A 1 6.31 -3.49 10.20
CA MET A 1 4.90 -3.73 10.62
C MET A 1 4.87 -4.75 11.77
N ARG A 2 3.86 -4.69 12.64
CA ARG A 2 3.61 -5.72 13.66
C ARG A 2 2.12 -6.06 13.74
N THR A 3 1.81 -7.28 14.13
CA THR A 3 0.45 -7.72 14.44
C THR A 3 0.26 -7.92 15.94
N PHE A 4 -0.96 -7.71 16.40
CA PHE A 4 -1.42 -7.89 17.77
C PHE A 4 -2.87 -8.39 17.73
N SER A 5 -3.34 -9.03 18.79
CA SER A 5 -4.74 -9.45 18.89
C SER A 5 -5.50 -8.62 19.91
N VAL A 6 -6.78 -8.42 19.62
CA VAL A 6 -7.74 -7.79 20.53
C VAL A 6 -8.87 -8.77 20.83
N ASP A 7 -9.45 -8.68 22.01
CA ASP A 7 -10.68 -9.39 22.34
C ASP A 7 -11.92 -8.68 21.77
N SER A 8 -13.10 -9.27 21.99
CA SER A 8 -14.38 -8.70 21.53
C SER A 8 -14.74 -7.36 22.18
N ASP A 9 -14.11 -7.04 23.30
CA ASP A 9 -14.32 -5.78 24.02
C ASP A 9 -13.30 -4.71 23.56
N GLY A 10 -12.40 -5.06 22.63
CA GLY A 10 -11.39 -4.17 22.06
C GLY A 10 -10.11 -4.07 22.89
N ASN A 11 -9.93 -4.92 23.91
CA ASN A 11 -8.69 -4.93 24.70
C ASN A 11 -7.61 -5.71 23.97
N VAL A 12 -6.38 -5.21 23.97
CA VAL A 12 -5.22 -5.95 23.45
C VAL A 12 -4.90 -7.12 24.38
N VAL A 13 -4.88 -8.35 23.83
CA VAL A 13 -4.61 -9.58 24.59
C VAL A 13 -3.24 -10.18 24.30
N VAL A 14 -2.72 -10.02 23.07
CA VAL A 14 -1.33 -10.33 22.71
C VAL A 14 -0.72 -9.12 22.02
N TRP A 15 0.33 -8.56 22.61
CA TRP A 15 0.97 -7.33 22.14
C TRP A 15 1.87 -7.49 20.92
N ASN A 16 2.31 -8.72 20.66
CA ASN A 16 3.17 -9.06 19.56
C ASN A 16 2.92 -10.50 19.16
N ILE A 17 2.28 -10.68 18.00
CA ILE A 17 2.11 -11.99 17.38
C ILE A 17 3.29 -12.20 16.42
N ASP A 18 3.52 -11.24 15.54
CA ASP A 18 4.61 -11.27 14.58
C ASP A 18 5.08 -9.85 14.18
N GLU A 19 6.28 -9.76 13.61
CA GLU A 19 6.87 -8.53 13.08
C GLU A 19 7.48 -8.79 11.70
N PHE A 20 7.27 -7.86 10.79
CA PHE A 20 7.89 -7.90 9.47
C PHE A 20 8.43 -6.53 9.11
N GLU A 21 9.73 -6.47 8.84
CA GLU A 21 10.41 -5.29 8.30
C GLU A 21 10.41 -5.40 6.78
N PHE A 22 9.62 -4.54 6.12
CA PHE A 22 9.42 -4.59 4.66
C PHE A 22 10.28 -3.56 3.92
N ASP A 23 10.88 -2.59 4.62
CA ASP A 23 11.86 -1.67 4.03
C ASP A 23 12.94 -1.31 5.07
N THR A 24 14.16 -1.79 4.86
CA THR A 24 15.26 -1.57 5.83
C THR A 24 15.81 -0.15 5.82
N ASN A 25 15.45 0.67 4.82
CA ASN A 25 15.95 2.03 4.69
C ASN A 25 14.94 3.04 5.23
N SER A 26 13.74 3.08 4.65
CA SER A 26 12.66 3.95 5.11
C SER A 26 11.34 3.54 4.49
N ALA A 27 10.29 3.45 5.33
CA ALA A 27 8.92 3.34 4.88
C ALA A 27 8.08 4.44 5.55
N SER A 28 7.84 5.53 4.83
CA SER A 28 7.11 6.67 5.36
C SER A 28 5.61 6.56 5.09
N LEU A 29 4.83 6.82 6.14
CA LEU A 29 3.37 6.92 6.14
C LEU A 29 2.67 5.76 5.41
N PRO A 30 2.98 4.50 5.79
CA PRO A 30 2.39 3.34 5.14
C PRO A 30 0.87 3.31 5.32
N GLN A 31 0.18 2.81 4.30
CA GLN A 31 -1.23 2.40 4.39
C GLN A 31 -1.35 0.93 4.01
N ILE A 32 -2.20 0.21 4.73
CA ILE A 32 -2.53 -1.19 4.45
C ILE A 32 -4.02 -1.35 4.12
N ILE A 33 -4.35 -2.23 3.18
CA ILE A 33 -5.72 -2.70 2.91
C ILE A 33 -5.75 -4.21 2.70
N ASN A 34 -6.90 -4.83 2.95
CA ASN A 34 -7.14 -6.21 2.57
C ASN A 34 -7.46 -6.31 1.08
N ILE A 35 -6.89 -7.31 0.41
CA ILE A 35 -7.09 -7.61 -1.02
C ILE A 35 -8.05 -8.79 -1.15
N SER A 36 -7.69 -9.93 -0.57
CA SER A 36 -8.46 -11.16 -0.63
C SER A 36 -7.96 -12.13 0.43
N GLY A 37 -8.85 -12.66 1.28
CA GLY A 37 -8.49 -13.60 2.33
C GLY A 37 -7.35 -13.04 3.20
N ASP A 38 -6.23 -13.76 3.22
CA ASP A 38 -5.04 -13.42 4.01
C ASP A 38 -4.07 -12.48 3.27
N ILE A 39 -4.43 -11.97 2.08
CA ILE A 39 -3.58 -11.10 1.27
C ILE A 39 -3.88 -9.63 1.55
N TYR A 40 -2.83 -8.86 1.79
CA TYR A 40 -2.91 -7.43 2.07
C TYR A 40 -1.94 -6.66 1.17
N ALA A 41 -2.35 -5.48 0.73
CA ALA A 41 -1.47 -4.52 0.05
C ALA A 41 -1.02 -3.45 1.02
N ILE A 42 0.24 -3.04 0.92
CA ILE A 42 0.84 -1.95 1.69
C ILE A 42 1.44 -0.96 0.71
N THR A 43 1.06 0.31 0.82
CA THR A 43 1.67 1.41 0.07
C THR A 43 2.43 2.32 1.00
N TYR A 44 3.59 2.82 0.59
CA TYR A 44 4.40 3.76 1.37
C TYR A 44 5.33 4.57 0.45
N SER A 45 5.95 5.61 0.99
CA SER A 45 7.04 6.32 0.28
C SER A 45 8.38 5.94 0.88
N ASP A 46 9.33 5.61 0.03
CA ASP A 46 10.64 5.11 0.45
C ASP A 46 11.62 6.24 0.85
N ALA A 47 12.89 5.90 1.05
CA ALA A 47 13.93 6.86 1.42
C ALA A 47 14.23 7.92 0.34
N ASN A 48 13.95 7.62 -0.93
CA ASN A 48 14.11 8.53 -2.07
C ASN A 48 12.85 9.34 -2.34
N SER A 49 11.78 9.13 -1.56
CA SER A 49 10.41 9.61 -1.82
C SER A 49 9.74 8.92 -3.01
N ASP A 50 10.24 7.76 -3.46
CA ASP A 50 9.61 6.95 -4.49
C ASP A 50 8.34 6.28 -3.92
N GLY A 51 7.35 6.06 -4.78
CA GLY A 51 6.08 5.43 -4.41
C GLY A 51 6.17 3.92 -4.50
N ILE A 52 5.99 3.22 -3.39
CA ILE A 52 6.08 1.76 -3.32
C ILE A 52 4.72 1.14 -2.99
N LEU A 53 4.38 0.06 -3.70
CA LEU A 53 3.28 -0.86 -3.42
C LEU A 53 3.87 -2.26 -3.23
N ILE A 54 3.56 -2.91 -2.10
CA ILE A 54 3.89 -4.31 -1.87
C ILE A 54 2.63 -5.10 -1.50
N THR A 55 2.68 -6.41 -1.67
CA THR A 55 1.69 -7.34 -1.14
C THR A 55 2.32 -8.31 -0.16
N VAL A 56 1.58 -8.67 0.88
CA VAL A 56 2.02 -9.57 1.95
C VAL A 56 0.89 -10.51 2.32
N ASN A 57 1.24 -11.65 2.93
CA ASN A 57 0.28 -12.56 3.53
C ASN A 57 0.29 -12.39 5.06
N ILE A 58 -0.89 -12.15 5.64
CA ILE A 58 -1.14 -12.13 7.08
C ILE A 58 -2.27 -13.10 7.35
N ASP A 59 -1.95 -14.22 7.98
CA ASP A 59 -2.94 -15.28 8.19
C ASP A 59 -3.93 -14.92 9.31
N SER A 60 -4.99 -15.72 9.43
CA SER A 60 -6.02 -15.56 10.47
C SER A 60 -5.50 -15.61 11.92
N SER A 61 -4.30 -16.11 12.17
CA SER A 61 -3.66 -16.09 13.49
C SER A 61 -2.88 -14.80 13.75
N GLY A 62 -2.75 -13.94 12.73
CA GLY A 62 -1.93 -12.73 12.74
C GLY A 62 -0.46 -12.99 12.42
N ALA A 63 -0.09 -14.20 12.01
CA ALA A 63 1.28 -14.49 11.58
C ALA A 63 1.52 -13.85 10.20
N ILE A 64 2.70 -13.26 10.04
CA ILE A 64 3.12 -12.67 8.77
C ILE A 64 4.04 -13.70 8.15
N SER A 65 3.59 -14.38 7.09
CA SER A 65 4.44 -15.37 6.42
C SER A 65 5.54 -14.62 5.66
N GLY A 66 6.66 -14.40 6.36
CA GLY A 66 7.65 -13.31 6.24
C GLY A 66 8.36 -13.08 4.91
N SER A 67 7.63 -12.96 3.81
CA SER A 67 8.10 -12.43 2.55
C SER A 67 7.04 -11.58 1.89
N THR A 68 7.48 -10.47 1.31
CA THR A 68 6.74 -9.76 0.27
C THR A 68 6.37 -10.75 -0.84
N ILE A 69 5.09 -10.85 -1.17
CA ILE A 69 4.59 -11.67 -2.28
C ILE A 69 5.03 -11.04 -3.60
N ASP A 70 4.75 -9.75 -3.74
CA ASP A 70 5.13 -8.96 -4.91
C ASP A 70 5.37 -7.49 -4.52
N SER A 71 6.11 -6.76 -5.34
CA SER A 71 6.47 -5.36 -5.11
C SER A 71 6.52 -4.58 -6.42
N LEU A 72 6.02 -3.35 -6.39
CA LEU A 72 6.07 -2.39 -7.49
C LEU A 72 6.46 -1.01 -6.96
N GLU A 73 7.50 -0.44 -7.51
CA GLU A 73 7.78 1.00 -7.42
C GLU A 73 6.94 1.70 -8.50
N PHE A 74 5.81 2.28 -8.10
CA PHE A 74 4.83 2.84 -9.03
C PHE A 74 5.15 4.26 -9.47
N ASP A 75 6.01 4.97 -8.73
CA ASP A 75 6.53 6.28 -9.12
C ASP A 75 7.98 6.40 -8.66
N THR A 76 8.92 6.39 -9.61
CA THR A 76 10.38 6.41 -9.35
C THR A 76 10.94 7.83 -9.23
N THR A 77 10.06 8.84 -9.13
CA THR A 77 10.46 10.25 -9.05
C THR A 77 9.94 10.89 -7.76
N GLN A 78 8.65 10.71 -7.48
CA GLN A 78 8.00 11.21 -6.27
C GLN A 78 6.63 10.55 -6.08
N GLY A 79 6.49 9.70 -5.07
CA GLY A 79 5.26 9.01 -4.68
C GLY A 79 4.90 9.21 -3.21
N LYS A 80 4.78 10.47 -2.78
CA LYS A 80 4.60 10.83 -1.36
C LYS A 80 3.18 10.59 -0.86
N TYR A 81 3.06 10.28 0.43
CA TYR A 81 1.78 10.21 1.15
C TYR A 81 0.73 9.27 0.51
N PRO A 82 1.11 8.07 0.03
CA PRO A 82 0.20 7.26 -0.76
C PRO A 82 -1.03 6.83 0.04
N LYS A 83 -2.17 6.81 -0.64
CA LYS A 83 -3.43 6.24 -0.14
C LYS A 83 -4.02 5.30 -1.18
N ILE A 84 -4.27 4.06 -0.78
CA ILE A 84 -4.83 3.00 -1.60
C ILE A 84 -6.28 2.70 -1.22
N ILE A 85 -7.12 2.51 -2.24
CA ILE A 85 -8.50 2.01 -2.11
C ILE A 85 -8.77 0.93 -3.14
N ASN A 86 -9.68 0.01 -2.83
CA ASN A 86 -10.29 -0.84 -3.85
C ASN A 86 -11.33 -0.04 -4.63
N VAL A 87 -11.25 -0.07 -5.96
CA VAL A 87 -12.22 0.60 -6.85
C VAL A 87 -13.30 -0.38 -7.26
N SER A 88 -12.91 -1.51 -7.84
CA SER A 88 -13.81 -2.58 -8.26
C SER A 88 -13.03 -3.84 -8.60
N GLY A 89 -13.46 -5.00 -8.08
CA GLY A 89 -12.81 -6.27 -8.39
C GLY A 89 -11.33 -6.24 -7.99
N ASP A 90 -10.46 -6.51 -8.95
CA ASP A 90 -9.00 -6.49 -8.86
C ASP A 90 -8.38 -5.11 -9.15
N ILE A 91 -9.19 -4.07 -9.37
CA ILE A 91 -8.70 -2.71 -9.64
C ILE A 91 -8.64 -1.89 -8.36
N TYR A 92 -7.45 -1.35 -8.10
CA TYR A 92 -7.13 -0.49 -6.96
C TYR A 92 -6.62 0.86 -7.45
N ALA A 93 -6.90 1.92 -6.71
CA ALA A 93 -6.39 3.25 -6.99
C ALA A 93 -5.49 3.70 -5.85
N ILE A 94 -4.32 4.26 -6.20
CA ILE A 94 -3.40 4.92 -5.27
C ILE A 94 -3.37 6.40 -5.61
N THR A 95 -3.78 7.24 -4.66
CA THR A 95 -3.51 8.69 -4.72
C THR A 95 -2.22 9.01 -4.01
N TYR A 96 -1.42 9.92 -4.55
CA TYR A 96 -0.15 10.33 -3.96
C TYR A 96 0.22 11.76 -4.38
N GLU A 97 1.10 12.39 -3.61
CA GLU A 97 1.72 13.66 -3.96
C GLU A 97 2.96 13.37 -4.84
N GLY A 98 2.90 13.85 -6.09
CA GLY A 98 3.95 13.75 -7.08
C GLY A 98 4.70 15.08 -7.26
N PRO A 99 5.49 15.23 -8.35
CA PRO A 99 6.30 16.41 -8.57
C PRO A 99 5.51 17.72 -8.51
N ASN A 100 6.12 18.77 -7.94
CA ASN A 100 5.50 20.08 -7.67
C ASN A 100 4.36 20.07 -6.64
N ASP A 101 4.31 19.04 -5.79
CA ASP A 101 3.26 18.81 -4.81
C ASP A 101 1.86 18.61 -5.44
N ASP A 102 1.82 18.26 -6.73
CA ASP A 102 0.61 17.93 -7.46
C ASP A 102 0.07 16.57 -7.00
N ILE A 103 -1.25 16.43 -6.90
CA ILE A 103 -1.86 15.15 -6.52
C ILE A 103 -2.09 14.30 -7.77
N TYR A 104 -1.56 13.09 -7.76
CA TYR A 104 -1.76 12.08 -8.78
C TYR A 104 -2.69 10.99 -8.27
N VAL A 105 -3.40 10.35 -9.18
CA VAL A 105 -4.07 9.08 -8.96
C VAL A 105 -3.62 8.09 -10.02
N SER A 106 -3.09 6.96 -9.59
CA SER A 106 -2.72 5.84 -10.46
C SER A 106 -3.60 4.64 -10.14
N SER A 107 -3.99 3.87 -11.16
CA SER A 107 -4.77 2.64 -11.00
C SER A 107 -3.95 1.41 -11.35
N PHE A 108 -4.16 0.34 -10.60
CA PHE A 108 -3.38 -0.89 -10.63
C PHE A 108 -4.32 -2.08 -10.59
N GLN A 109 -3.90 -3.18 -11.21
CA GLN A 109 -4.54 -4.47 -11.04
C GLN A 109 -3.73 -5.29 -10.02
N ILE A 110 -4.38 -5.76 -8.96
CA ILE A 110 -3.78 -6.67 -7.96
C ILE A 110 -4.64 -7.92 -7.92
N GLU A 111 -4.04 -9.04 -8.30
CA GLU A 111 -4.73 -10.33 -8.35
C GLU A 111 -5.02 -10.87 -6.94
N SER A 112 -5.98 -11.78 -6.85
CA SER A 112 -6.41 -12.35 -5.57
C SER A 112 -5.33 -13.15 -4.82
N ASP A 113 -4.25 -13.54 -5.51
CA ASP A 113 -3.07 -14.20 -4.92
C ASP A 113 -1.98 -13.21 -4.46
N GLY A 114 -2.20 -11.91 -4.67
CA GLY A 114 -1.26 -10.84 -4.32
C GLY A 114 -0.30 -10.46 -5.43
N SER A 115 -0.36 -11.08 -6.61
CA SER A 115 0.46 -10.67 -7.76
C SER A 115 0.04 -9.28 -8.25
N ILE A 116 1.01 -8.39 -8.48
CA ILE A 116 0.78 -7.03 -8.97
C ILE A 116 1.03 -6.99 -10.47
N ASN A 117 0.06 -6.51 -11.25
CA ASN A 117 0.33 -6.21 -12.66
C ASN A 117 1.22 -4.96 -12.76
N THR A 118 2.42 -5.12 -13.30
CA THR A 118 3.43 -4.04 -13.38
C THR A 118 3.04 -2.92 -14.35
N THR A 119 2.02 -3.13 -15.19
CA THR A 119 1.48 -2.07 -16.03
C THR A 119 0.49 -1.23 -15.23
N ILE A 120 0.82 0.04 -15.04
CA ILE A 120 -0.14 1.03 -14.53
C ILE A 120 -1.29 1.13 -15.52
N VAL A 121 -2.51 0.93 -15.05
CA VAL A 121 -3.71 0.94 -15.89
C VAL A 121 -3.99 2.35 -16.41
N ASP A 122 -3.89 3.35 -15.54
CA ASP A 122 -4.02 4.76 -15.86
C ASP A 122 -3.38 5.63 -14.76
N THR A 123 -2.92 6.82 -15.13
CA THR A 123 -2.42 7.84 -14.20
C THR A 123 -2.99 9.20 -14.59
N TYR A 124 -3.53 9.91 -13.60
CA TYR A 124 -4.08 11.24 -13.79
C TYR A 124 -3.54 12.22 -12.73
N ASN A 125 -3.07 13.39 -13.17
CA ASN A 125 -2.73 14.51 -12.29
C ASN A 125 -4.00 15.34 -12.00
N LEU A 126 -4.48 15.29 -10.76
CA LEU A 126 -5.66 16.02 -10.27
C LEU A 126 -5.44 17.53 -10.17
N ALA A 127 -4.19 17.98 -10.10
CA ALA A 127 -3.79 19.39 -9.97
C ALA A 127 -3.33 20.03 -11.31
N ALA A 128 -3.32 19.29 -12.41
CA ALA A 128 -2.84 19.78 -13.72
C ALA A 128 -3.59 21.03 -14.25
N SER A 129 -4.73 21.38 -13.67
CA SER A 129 -5.42 22.64 -13.90
C SER A 129 -5.35 23.56 -12.68
N ASN A 130 -4.32 24.40 -12.61
CA ASN A 130 -4.37 25.69 -11.91
C ASN A 130 -5.39 26.66 -12.56
N SER A 131 -6.57 26.18 -12.97
CA SER A 131 -7.69 27.04 -13.39
C SER A 131 -8.57 27.28 -12.17
N PHE A 132 -8.28 28.39 -11.50
CA PHE A 132 -9.10 29.04 -10.48
C PHE A 132 -10.60 29.00 -10.82
N PHE A 133 -11.44 28.63 -9.84
CA PHE A 133 -12.80 29.19 -9.76
C PHE A 133 -12.74 30.59 -9.16
#